data_AF-A0A252EB36-F1
#
_entry.id   AF-A0A252EB36-F1
#
_cell.length_a   1.000
_cell.length_b   1.000
_cell.length_c   1.000
_cell.angle_alpha   90.00
_cell.angle_beta   90.00
_cell.angle_gamma   90.00
#
_symmetry.space_group_name_H-M   'P 1'
#
loop_
_entity.id
_entity.type
_entity.pdbx_description
1 polymer ?
#
loop_
_entity_poly.entity_id
_entity_poly.type
_entity_poly.pdbx_seq_one_letter_code
_entity_poly.pdbx_strand_id
1 'polypeptide(L)'
;SSDKTARLWNLQGKLLQEFKKHQDSVNNVSFSPDGKTIATASSDKTARLWNLQGKLLQEFKGHQGSVWGVSFSRDGKTIATASDDKTARLWNLQGQLLQEFKGHQSSIYEVKFSPNGKTIATASLDKTARLWPVENLDELLVRGCGWLQLYLKNPNVNLSESDRHLCDDLK
;
A
#
# COMPACT_ATOMS: atom_id res chain seq x y z
N SER A 1 -11.09 0.11 -17.49
CA SER A 1 -11.73 0.39 -18.76
C SER A 1 -11.18 1.68 -19.36
N SER A 2 -10.97 1.72 -20.67
CA SER A 2 -10.51 2.92 -21.40
C SER A 2 -11.57 4.03 -21.46
N ASP A 3 -12.84 3.71 -21.21
CA ASP A 3 -13.94 4.68 -21.11
C ASP A 3 -13.95 5.49 -19.80
N LYS A 4 -12.86 5.40 -19.01
CA LYS A 4 -12.66 6.16 -17.76
C LYS A 4 -13.59 5.75 -16.61
N THR A 5 -14.29 4.63 -16.74
CA THR A 5 -15.21 4.14 -15.72
C THR A 5 -14.75 2.83 -15.09
N ALA A 6 -15.09 2.62 -13.82
CA ALA A 6 -15.17 1.30 -13.23
C ALA A 6 -16.66 0.93 -13.07
N ARG A 7 -16.97 -0.36 -13.13
CA ARG A 7 -18.33 -0.87 -13.02
C ARG A 7 -18.38 -2.07 -12.08
N LEU A 8 -19.41 -2.09 -11.24
CA LEU A 8 -19.72 -3.20 -10.34
C LEU A 8 -20.91 -3.97 -10.92
N TRP A 9 -20.74 -5.29 -11.06
CA TRP A 9 -21.75 -6.21 -11.56
C TRP A 9 -22.03 -7.28 -10.50
N ASN A 10 -23.23 -7.83 -10.49
CA ASN A 10 -23.47 -9.09 -9.79
C ASN A 10 -23.06 -10.29 -10.68
N LEU A 11 -23.05 -11.47 -10.08
CA LEU A 11 -22.67 -12.71 -10.79
C LEU A 11 -23.67 -13.11 -11.90
N GLN A 12 -24.86 -12.52 -11.89
CA GLN A 12 -25.88 -12.69 -12.95
C GLN A 12 -25.69 -11.69 -14.10
N GLY A 13 -24.65 -10.86 -14.09
CA GLY A 13 -24.36 -9.89 -15.15
C GLY A 13 -25.21 -8.62 -15.09
N LYS A 14 -25.92 -8.36 -13.99
CA LYS A 14 -26.63 -7.10 -13.77
C LYS A 14 -25.65 -6.02 -13.31
N LEU A 15 -25.65 -4.88 -14.00
CA LEU A 15 -24.92 -3.69 -13.56
C LEU A 15 -25.53 -3.17 -12.26
N LEU A 16 -24.72 -3.09 -11.21
CA LEU A 16 -25.12 -2.58 -9.91
C LEU A 16 -24.73 -1.12 -9.72
N GLN A 17 -23.52 -0.74 -10.13
CA GLN A 17 -23.01 0.62 -9.94
C GLN A 17 -21.94 0.98 -10.97
N GLU A 18 -21.86 2.27 -11.32
CA GLU A 18 -20.75 2.84 -12.09
C GLU A 18 -19.99 3.91 -11.27
N PHE A 19 -18.67 3.96 -11.45
CA PHE A 19 -17.77 4.90 -10.78
C PHE A 19 -17.12 5.81 -11.84
N LYS A 20 -17.61 7.06 -11.97
CA LYS A 20 -17.39 7.92 -13.16
C LYS A 20 -16.61 9.22 -12.92
N LYS A 21 -15.63 9.24 -12.01
CA LYS A 21 -14.83 10.48 -11.79
C LYS A 21 -13.41 10.45 -12.35
N HIS A 22 -12.88 9.30 -12.75
CA HIS A 22 -11.55 9.26 -13.34
C HIS A 22 -11.52 10.04 -14.66
N GLN A 23 -10.40 10.70 -14.94
CA GLN A 23 -10.23 11.56 -16.12
C GLN A 23 -9.55 10.83 -17.29
N ASP A 24 -9.09 9.61 -17.04
CA ASP A 24 -8.47 8.70 -18.00
C ASP A 24 -8.83 7.25 -17.63
N SER A 25 -8.30 6.31 -18.41
CA SER A 25 -8.50 4.87 -18.33
C SER A 25 -8.31 4.34 -16.91
N VAL A 26 -9.28 3.57 -16.43
CA VAL A 26 -9.15 2.82 -15.18
C VAL A 26 -8.39 1.53 -15.47
N ASN A 27 -7.21 1.36 -14.88
CA ASN A 27 -6.30 0.27 -15.20
C ASN A 27 -6.47 -0.95 -14.31
N ASN A 28 -6.87 -0.73 -13.06
CA ASN A 28 -6.97 -1.81 -12.06
C ASN A 28 -8.02 -1.48 -11.01
N VAL A 29 -8.55 -2.52 -10.35
CA VAL A 29 -9.56 -2.43 -9.30
C VAL A 29 -9.26 -3.44 -8.21
N SER A 30 -9.56 -3.09 -6.96
CA SER A 30 -9.38 -3.97 -5.81
C SER A 30 -10.53 -3.78 -4.83
N PHE A 31 -11.15 -4.88 -4.40
CA PHE A 31 -12.08 -4.84 -3.27
C PHE A 31 -11.30 -4.73 -1.97
N SER A 32 -11.86 -3.96 -1.03
CA SER A 32 -11.47 -4.06 0.38
C SER A 32 -11.78 -5.46 0.92
N PRO A 33 -11.03 -5.95 1.92
CA PRO A 33 -11.23 -7.29 2.47
C PRO A 33 -12.62 -7.53 3.08
N ASP A 34 -13.28 -6.46 3.55
CA ASP A 34 -14.65 -6.52 4.08
C ASP A 34 -15.73 -6.38 2.98
N GLY A 35 -15.31 -6.17 1.73
CA GLY A 35 -16.18 -6.02 0.57
C GLY A 35 -16.97 -4.73 0.51
N LYS A 36 -16.79 -3.77 1.43
CA LYS A 36 -17.63 -2.56 1.53
C LYS A 36 -17.15 -1.39 0.67
N THR A 37 -15.89 -1.44 0.26
CA THR A 37 -15.27 -0.41 -0.57
C THR A 37 -14.45 -1.00 -1.71
N ILE A 38 -14.23 -0.18 -2.74
CA ILE A 38 -13.43 -0.52 -3.92
C ILE A 38 -12.35 0.54 -4.07
N ALA A 39 -11.13 0.12 -4.35
CA ALA A 39 -10.05 0.99 -4.79
C ALA A 39 -9.87 0.84 -6.31
N THR A 40 -9.62 1.94 -7.01
CA THR A 40 -9.38 1.98 -8.46
C THR A 40 -8.08 2.70 -8.76
N ALA A 41 -7.32 2.23 -9.74
CA ALA A 41 -6.11 2.88 -10.26
C ALA A 41 -6.34 3.36 -11.69
N SER A 42 -5.76 4.50 -12.06
CA SER A 42 -6.05 5.15 -13.34
C SER A 42 -4.82 5.80 -13.99
N SER A 43 -4.88 5.90 -15.31
CA SER A 43 -3.92 6.66 -16.13
C SER A 43 -3.96 8.17 -15.86
N ASP A 44 -4.98 8.66 -15.14
CA ASP A 44 -5.03 10.05 -14.65
C ASP A 44 -4.08 10.34 -13.47
N LYS A 45 -3.15 9.41 -13.20
CA LYS A 45 -2.12 9.49 -12.15
C LYS A 45 -2.66 9.41 -10.72
N THR A 46 -3.91 8.98 -10.56
CA THR A 46 -4.54 8.83 -9.25
C THR A 46 -5.01 7.40 -9.01
N ALA A 47 -5.05 7.04 -7.73
CA ALA A 47 -5.92 5.98 -7.26
C ALA A 47 -7.09 6.61 -6.47
N ARG A 48 -8.22 5.90 -6.39
CA ARG A 48 -9.43 6.40 -5.71
C ARG A 48 -10.11 5.31 -4.91
N LEU A 49 -10.68 5.69 -3.77
CA LEU A 49 -11.45 4.84 -2.88
C LEU A 49 -12.93 5.18 -2.96
N TRP A 50 -13.77 4.18 -3.08
CA TRP A 50 -15.22 4.31 -3.27
C TRP A 50 -15.98 3.43 -2.30
N ASN A 51 -17.16 3.87 -1.85
CA ASN A 51 -18.15 2.94 -1.31
C ASN A 51 -18.92 2.26 -2.45
N LEU A 52 -19.66 1.18 -2.15
CA LEU A 52 -20.43 0.45 -3.16
C LEU A 52 -21.58 1.26 -3.79
N GLN A 53 -21.99 2.38 -3.19
CA GLN A 53 -23.00 3.30 -3.71
C GLN A 53 -22.42 4.31 -4.73
N GLY A 54 -21.14 4.20 -5.09
CA GLY A 54 -20.51 5.08 -6.08
C GLY A 54 -19.98 6.40 -5.51
N LYS A 55 -20.07 6.62 -4.20
CA LYS A 55 -19.51 7.81 -3.55
C LYS A 55 -17.99 7.68 -3.51
N LEU A 56 -17.31 8.70 -4.04
CA LEU A 56 -15.87 8.88 -3.86
C LEU A 56 -15.61 9.21 -2.38
N LEU A 57 -14.85 8.35 -1.70
CA LEU A 57 -14.45 8.52 -0.31
C LEU A 57 -13.10 9.23 -0.20
N GLN A 58 -12.13 8.84 -1.04
CA GLN A 58 -10.79 9.40 -1.03
C GLN A 58 -10.15 9.37 -2.42
N GLU A 59 -9.29 10.34 -2.69
CA GLU A 59 -8.40 10.37 -3.85
C GLU A 59 -6.94 10.36 -3.39
N PHE A 60 -6.14 9.46 -3.92
CA PHE A 60 -4.71 9.30 -3.62
C PHE A 60 -3.91 9.97 -4.73
N LYS A 61 -3.39 11.18 -4.44
CA LYS A 61 -2.61 12.00 -5.37
C LYS A 61 -1.13 11.95 -5.01
N GLY A 62 -0.28 11.93 -6.02
CA GLY A 62 1.15 12.16 -5.86
C GLY A 62 2.04 11.39 -6.84
N HIS A 63 1.51 10.34 -7.47
CA HIS A 63 2.19 9.69 -8.60
C HIS A 63 2.35 10.68 -9.76
N GLN A 64 3.46 10.57 -10.50
CA GLN A 64 3.80 11.47 -11.61
C GLN A 64 3.49 10.85 -12.98
N GLY A 65 3.19 9.55 -13.00
CA GLY A 65 2.75 8.79 -14.16
C GLY A 65 1.46 8.01 -13.89
N SER A 66 1.00 7.27 -14.89
CA SER A 66 -0.20 6.43 -14.80
C SER A 66 -0.10 5.44 -13.65
N VAL A 67 -1.16 5.32 -12.86
CA VAL A 67 -1.25 4.27 -11.84
C VAL A 67 -1.82 3.02 -12.50
N TRP A 68 -1.00 1.97 -12.54
CA TRP A 68 -1.31 0.70 -13.20
C TRP A 68 -1.83 -0.34 -12.23
N GLY A 69 -1.36 -0.34 -10.98
CA GLY A 69 -1.72 -1.32 -9.97
C GLY A 69 -2.33 -0.69 -8.72
N VAL A 70 -3.30 -1.38 -8.12
CA VAL A 70 -3.82 -1.07 -6.78
C VAL A 70 -4.12 -2.35 -6.02
N SER A 71 -3.81 -2.39 -4.74
CA SER A 71 -4.13 -3.52 -3.85
C SER A 71 -4.45 -3.00 -2.46
N PHE A 72 -5.52 -3.53 -1.85
CA PHE A 72 -5.75 -3.40 -0.41
C PHE A 72 -4.80 -4.27 0.39
N SER A 73 -4.43 -3.80 1.59
CA SER A 73 -3.86 -4.65 2.63
C SER A 73 -4.91 -5.61 3.19
N ARG A 74 -4.46 -6.74 3.75
CA ARG A 74 -5.35 -7.78 4.28
C ARG A 74 -6.23 -7.30 5.44
N ASP A 75 -5.72 -6.37 6.24
CA ASP A 75 -6.46 -5.73 7.34
C ASP A 75 -7.38 -4.59 6.87
N GLY A 76 -7.33 -4.23 5.58
CA GLY A 76 -8.14 -3.19 4.97
C GLY A 76 -7.75 -1.75 5.35
N LYS A 77 -6.66 -1.54 6.09
CA LYS A 77 -6.27 -0.21 6.60
C LYS A 77 -5.40 0.60 5.65
N THR A 78 -4.77 -0.06 4.68
CA THR A 78 -3.86 0.59 3.74
C THR A 78 -4.09 0.12 2.31
N ILE A 79 -3.61 0.93 1.37
CA ILE A 79 -3.65 0.66 -0.07
C ILE A 79 -2.23 0.80 -0.60
N ALA A 80 -1.81 -0.16 -1.42
CA ALA A 80 -0.58 -0.07 -2.21
C ALA A 80 -0.95 0.28 -3.66
N THR A 81 -0.18 1.18 -4.26
CA THR A 81 -0.30 1.57 -5.68
C THR A 81 1.01 1.35 -6.41
N ALA A 82 0.95 1.01 -7.69
CA ALA A 82 2.10 0.87 -8.60
C ALA A 82 1.92 1.74 -9.83
N SER A 83 2.99 2.39 -10.27
CA SER A 83 2.92 3.46 -11.26
C SER A 83 3.99 3.39 -12.34
N ASP A 84 3.67 4.03 -13.46
CA ASP A 84 4.58 4.33 -14.57
C ASP A 84 5.79 5.18 -14.15
N ASP A 85 5.66 5.94 -13.06
CA ASP A 85 6.76 6.73 -12.49
C ASP A 85 7.84 5.89 -11.78
N LYS A 86 7.82 4.56 -11.96
CA LYS A 86 8.80 3.59 -11.44
C LYS A 86 8.75 3.43 -9.92
N THR A 87 7.73 3.98 -9.25
CA THR A 87 7.53 3.85 -7.81
C THR A 87 6.29 3.05 -7.48
N ALA A 88 6.34 2.35 -6.36
CA ALA A 88 5.16 1.91 -5.65
C ALA A 88 4.98 2.75 -4.40
N ARG A 89 3.74 2.96 -3.97
CA ARG A 89 3.43 3.80 -2.80
C ARG A 89 2.43 3.12 -1.90
N LEU A 90 2.61 3.30 -0.59
CA LEU A 90 1.71 2.83 0.45
C LEU A 90 0.96 4.01 1.05
N TRP A 91 -0.36 3.89 1.16
CA TRP A 91 -1.24 4.94 1.64
C TRP A 91 -2.10 4.42 2.79
N ASN A 92 -2.40 5.28 3.76
CA ASN A 92 -3.56 5.04 4.62
C ASN A 92 -4.86 5.48 3.91
N LEU A 93 -6.01 5.09 4.46
CA LEU A 93 -7.30 5.42 3.84
C LEU A 93 -7.67 6.91 3.87
N GLN A 94 -6.96 7.71 4.67
CA GLN A 94 -7.10 9.17 4.74
C GLN A 94 -6.34 9.89 3.61
N GLY A 95 -5.63 9.14 2.76
CA GLY A 95 -4.90 9.68 1.63
C GLY A 95 -3.47 10.10 1.94
N GLN A 96 -2.95 9.82 3.14
CA GLN A 96 -1.57 10.14 3.50
C GLN A 96 -0.63 9.08 2.94
N LEU A 97 0.47 9.54 2.35
CA LEU A 97 1.56 8.70 1.90
C LEU A 97 2.35 8.20 3.11
N LEU A 98 2.34 6.90 3.36
CA LEU A 98 3.08 6.27 4.45
C LEU A 98 4.50 5.91 4.02
N GLN A 99 4.65 5.37 2.81
CA GLN A 99 5.93 4.88 2.29
C GLN A 99 5.98 5.02 0.78
N GLU A 100 7.13 5.41 0.23
CA GLU A 100 7.44 5.35 -1.20
C GLU A 100 8.56 4.33 -1.45
N PHE A 101 8.28 3.33 -2.29
CA PHE A 101 9.21 2.27 -2.65
C PHE A 101 9.90 2.62 -3.97
N LYS A 102 11.18 2.98 -3.87
CA LYS A 102 12.05 3.31 -5.01
C LYS A 102 13.05 2.18 -5.26
N GLY A 103 13.32 1.90 -6.53
CA GLY A 103 14.40 1.00 -6.92
C GLY A 103 14.21 0.34 -8.28
N HIS A 104 12.96 0.21 -8.76
CA HIS A 104 12.71 -0.22 -10.13
C HIS A 104 13.25 0.80 -11.14
N GLN A 105 13.73 0.30 -12.28
CA GLN A 105 14.35 1.12 -13.33
C GLN A 105 13.38 1.46 -14.48
N SER A 106 12.18 0.87 -14.45
CA SER A 106 11.10 1.08 -15.41
C SER A 106 9.74 1.00 -14.73
N SER A 107 8.67 1.27 -15.48
CA SER A 107 7.28 1.31 -15.02
C SER A 107 6.91 0.08 -14.21
N ILE A 108 6.20 0.27 -13.10
CA ILE A 108 5.63 -0.82 -12.30
C ILE A 108 4.18 -1.00 -12.74
N TYR A 109 3.84 -2.20 -13.22
CA TYR A 109 2.51 -2.47 -13.77
C TYR A 109 1.58 -3.20 -12.77
N GLU A 110 2.13 -3.79 -11.71
CA GLU A 110 1.33 -4.53 -10.72
C GLU A 110 1.92 -4.43 -9.31
N VAL A 111 1.03 -4.47 -8.32
CA VAL A 111 1.36 -4.49 -6.89
C VAL A 111 0.40 -5.40 -6.14
N LYS A 112 0.92 -6.22 -5.22
CA LYS A 112 0.10 -7.11 -4.37
C LYS A 112 0.66 -7.18 -2.96
N PHE A 113 -0.23 -7.18 -1.98
CA PHE A 113 0.13 -7.56 -0.62
C PHE A 113 0.30 -9.07 -0.52
N SER A 114 1.27 -9.48 0.28
CA SER A 114 1.36 -10.83 0.82
C SER A 114 0.17 -11.14 1.74
N PRO A 115 -0.19 -12.42 1.93
CA PRO A 115 -1.33 -12.81 2.77
C PRO A 115 -1.25 -12.32 4.22
N ASN A 116 -0.04 -12.17 4.76
CA ASN A 116 0.17 -11.66 6.12
C ASN A 116 0.21 -10.12 6.21
N GLY A 117 0.16 -9.41 5.07
CA GLY A 117 0.17 -7.95 4.99
C GLY A 117 1.53 -7.29 5.25
N LYS A 118 2.57 -8.04 5.64
CA LYS A 118 3.88 -7.51 6.03
C LYS A 118 4.85 -7.26 4.87
N THR A 119 4.45 -7.66 3.67
CA THR A 119 5.28 -7.53 2.47
C THR A 119 4.41 -7.19 1.28
N ILE A 120 4.92 -6.33 0.40
CA ILE A 120 4.35 -6.05 -0.91
C ILE A 120 5.27 -6.60 -1.99
N ALA A 121 4.69 -7.23 -3.01
CA ALA A 121 5.37 -7.61 -4.24
C ALA A 121 5.04 -6.60 -5.35
N THR A 122 6.05 -6.14 -6.09
CA THR A 122 5.90 -5.30 -7.29
C THR A 122 6.48 -6.00 -8.51
N ALA A 123 5.86 -5.81 -9.67
CA ALA A 123 6.34 -6.32 -10.95
C ALA A 123 6.53 -5.17 -11.95
N SER A 124 7.68 -5.14 -12.64
CA SER A 124 8.09 -4.00 -13.46
C SER A 124 8.55 -4.40 -14.86
N LEU A 125 8.44 -3.44 -15.79
CA LEU A 125 9.01 -3.52 -17.13
C LEU A 125 10.54 -3.58 -17.15
N ASP A 126 11.21 -3.38 -16.00
CA ASP A 126 12.65 -3.60 -15.86
C ASP A 126 13.04 -5.08 -15.77
N LYS A 127 12.09 -5.99 -16.01
CA LYS A 127 12.24 -7.45 -16.00
C LYS A 127 12.49 -8.03 -14.61
N THR A 128 12.16 -7.28 -13.55
CA THR A 128 12.29 -7.75 -12.16
C THR A 128 10.95 -7.73 -11.43
N ALA A 129 10.83 -8.65 -10.47
CA ALA A 129 9.89 -8.54 -9.37
C ALA A 129 10.67 -8.20 -8.10
N ARG A 130 10.11 -7.35 -7.23
CA ARG A 130 10.74 -6.96 -5.97
C ARG A 130 9.78 -7.17 -4.81
N LEU A 131 10.33 -7.57 -3.67
CA LEU A 131 9.61 -7.69 -2.41
C LEU A 131 10.03 -6.54 -1.48
N TRP A 132 9.04 -5.89 -0.89
CA TRP A 132 9.23 -4.74 -0.01
C TRP A 132 8.62 -5.05 1.34
N PRO A 133 9.38 -4.95 2.44
CA PRO A 133 8.80 -5.01 3.76
C PRO A 133 7.86 -3.82 3.97
N VAL A 134 6.70 -4.09 4.55
CA VAL A 134 5.75 -3.08 5.04
C VAL A 134 5.88 -3.10 6.56
N GLU A 135 6.93 -2.45 7.05
CA GLU A 135 7.18 -2.32 8.48
C GLU A 135 6.54 -1.02 8.97
N ASN A 136 5.80 -1.08 10.08
CA ASN A 136 5.53 0.12 10.87
C ASN A 136 6.73 0.39 11.79
N LEU A 137 6.84 1.63 12.29
CA LEU A 137 7.94 2.02 13.17
C LEU A 137 8.01 1.13 14.42
N ASP A 138 6.86 0.72 14.97
CA ASP A 138 6.79 -0.13 16.15
C ASP A 138 7.45 -1.51 15.92
N GLU A 139 7.17 -2.17 14.79
CA GLU A 139 7.82 -3.46 14.45
C GLU A 139 9.33 -3.29 14.24
N LEU A 140 9.77 -2.18 13.64
CA LEU A 140 11.18 -1.87 13.47
C LEU A 140 11.87 -1.67 14.83
N LEU A 141 11.23 -0.93 15.75
CA LEU A 141 11.72 -0.66 17.10
C LEU A 141 11.80 -1.95 17.92
N VAL A 142 10.74 -2.78 17.90
CA VAL A 142 10.73 -4.09 18.59
C VAL A 142 11.85 -4.99 18.05
N ARG A 143 12.02 -5.07 16.72
CA ARG A 143 13.11 -5.86 16.13
C ARG A 143 14.46 -5.32 16.57
N GLY A 144 14.68 -4.00 16.45
CA GLY A 144 15.92 -3.34 16.86
C GLY A 144 16.27 -3.60 18.33
N CYS A 145 15.30 -3.50 19.21
CA CYS A 145 15.44 -3.85 20.63
C CYS A 145 15.77 -5.32 20.86
N GLY A 146 15.22 -6.22 20.05
CA GLY A 146 15.62 -7.64 20.05
C GLY A 146 17.11 -7.85 19.76
N TRP A 147 17.68 -7.13 18.78
CA TRP A 147 19.12 -7.19 18.48
C TRP A 147 19.99 -6.62 19.61
N LEU A 148 19.54 -5.53 20.22
CA LEU A 148 20.28 -4.84 21.28
C LEU A 148 20.14 -5.49 22.65
N GLN A 149 19.20 -6.42 22.84
CA GLN A 149 18.84 -6.96 24.15
C GLN A 149 20.04 -7.52 24.93
N LEU A 150 20.95 -8.25 24.26
CA LEU A 150 22.15 -8.79 24.89
C LEU A 150 23.15 -7.70 25.27
N TYR A 151 23.28 -6.65 24.46
CA TYR A 151 24.17 -5.52 24.74
C TYR A 151 23.64 -4.69 25.93
N LEU A 152 22.35 -4.37 25.95
CA LEU A 152 21.71 -3.58 27.01
C LEU A 152 21.75 -4.29 28.37
N LYS A 153 21.65 -5.63 28.38
CA LYS A 153 21.72 -6.46 29.59
C LYS A 153 23.13 -6.87 30.00
N ASN A 154 24.16 -6.55 29.21
CA ASN A 154 25.53 -6.93 29.53
C ASN A 154 26.09 -6.06 30.67
N PRO A 155 26.46 -6.63 31.83
CA PRO A 155 27.02 -5.86 32.94
C PRO A 155 28.44 -5.34 32.66
N ASN A 156 29.14 -5.92 31.69
CA ASN A 156 30.52 -5.56 31.34
C ASN A 156 30.60 -4.37 30.36
N VAL A 157 29.46 -3.86 29.90
CA VAL A 157 29.39 -2.67 29.06
C VAL A 157 29.05 -1.46 29.93
N ASN A 158 29.82 -0.39 29.76
CA ASN A 158 29.58 0.88 30.44
C ASN A 158 28.38 1.61 29.80
N LEU A 159 27.20 1.36 30.34
CA LEU A 159 25.94 2.00 29.96
C LEU A 159 25.33 2.67 31.19
N SER A 160 24.63 3.78 30.95
CA SER A 160 23.81 4.40 32.00
C SER A 160 22.63 3.50 32.35
N GLU A 161 22.10 3.62 33.57
CA GLU A 161 20.95 2.83 34.00
C GLU A 161 19.72 3.08 33.11
N SER A 162 19.50 4.33 32.68
CA SER A 162 18.42 4.66 31.74
C SER A 162 18.56 3.96 30.39
N ASP A 163 19.79 3.83 29.86
CA ASP A 163 20.00 3.17 28.56
C ASP A 163 19.68 1.67 28.64
N ARG A 164 19.85 1.04 29.81
CA ARG A 164 19.49 -0.38 30.01
C ARG A 164 18.00 -0.64 29.86
N HIS A 165 17.18 0.38 30.06
CA HIS A 165 15.71 0.32 30.01
C HIS A 165 15.11 0.89 28.70
N LEU A 166 15.95 1.23 27.70
CA LEU A 166 15.52 1.90 26.45
C LEU A 166 14.41 1.16 25.68
N CYS A 167 14.26 -0.15 25.92
CA CYS A 167 13.36 -1.04 25.20
C CYS A 167 12.19 -1.58 26.05
N ASP A 168 12.08 -1.17 27.32
CA ASP A 168 11.14 -1.80 28.26
C ASP A 168 9.66 -1.48 27.99
N ASP A 169 9.41 -0.33 27.35
CA ASP A 169 8.06 0.14 27.01
C ASP A 169 7.57 -0.32 25.63
N LEU A 170 8.43 -1.00 24.86
CA LEU A 170 8.09 -1.54 23.54
C LEU A 170 7.57 -2.97 23.71
N LYS A 171 6.24 -3.14 23.65
CA LYS A 171 5.55 -4.44 23.67
C LYS A 171 4.78 -4.70 22.38
#